data_AF-A0A4U5NGG8-F1
#
_entry.id   AF-A0A4U5NGG8-F1
#
_cell.length_a   1.000
_cell.length_b   1.000
_cell.length_c   1.000
_cell.angle_alpha   90.00
_cell.angle_beta   90.00
_cell.angle_gamma   90.00
#
_symmetry.space_group_name_H-M   'P 1'
#
loop_
_entity.id
_entity.type
_entity.pdbx_description
1 polymer ?
#
loop_
_entity_poly.entity_id
_entity_poly.type
_entity_poly.pdbx_seq_one_letter_code
_entity_poly.pdbx_strand_id
1 'polypeptide(L)'
;MTRRVASADDQVADPSASDRASGDEILSMTFEKVAEFFSDQPADHWDVNHALVHRGKLWLWNRKYVNQHCYNWGHHVSFDGGLYSVFDFASKTWDGPNQFPSVCRAQNMEEILFTLKDSIYLLLYTHFGGVHFGKVFEWDQEARQFKEHSIVESDDGSSIYSAEGDSSKHHLILVDGEDGDSKYFVTFVDHTIRVHELQIDSNQKRCAVRKVAEVPDDVNFRKVQPCQAAYSTGKVNILGGVVGCGFRIESGFLIRVNMEDGDSEAVEVLDQEDLANPNRPPFGFSGASVTAIVGSSWLHITGACPQGMCSSTFCGDIWALENLDQEKPEWRKLDLEVPENGQNAVVAVDAAAPAIFAASPSAGVLRADLA
;
A
#
# COMPACT_ATOMS: atom_id res chain seq x y z
N MET A 1 18.40 -78.61 -15.65
CA MET A 1 17.71 -79.10 -16.87
C MET A 1 17.62 -77.95 -17.85
N THR A 2 18.24 -78.16 -19.00
CA THR A 2 18.55 -77.17 -20.03
C THR A 2 17.37 -77.01 -20.98
N ARG A 3 17.05 -75.78 -21.41
CA ARG A 3 16.71 -75.49 -22.82
C ARG A 3 16.79 -73.98 -23.10
N ARG A 4 17.80 -73.62 -23.89
CA ARG A 4 17.80 -72.45 -24.77
C ARG A 4 16.91 -72.76 -25.97
N VAL A 5 16.20 -71.75 -26.49
CA VAL A 5 16.09 -71.51 -27.94
C VAL A 5 16.09 -69.99 -28.13
N ALA A 6 16.93 -69.52 -29.05
CA ALA A 6 16.96 -68.16 -29.56
C ALA A 6 16.29 -68.14 -30.95
N SER A 7 15.70 -67.01 -31.34
CA SER A 7 15.71 -66.55 -32.74
C SER A 7 15.46 -65.06 -32.80
N ALA A 8 16.13 -64.43 -33.75
CA ALA A 8 16.27 -63.00 -33.94
C ALA A 8 15.24 -62.42 -34.92
N ASP A 9 15.16 -61.09 -34.89
CA ASP A 9 14.83 -60.12 -35.94
C ASP A 9 13.50 -60.23 -36.69
N ASP A 10 12.68 -59.18 -36.56
CA ASP A 10 12.41 -58.34 -37.72
C ASP A 10 12.00 -56.91 -37.33
N GLN A 11 12.60 -55.96 -38.03
CA GLN A 11 12.39 -54.52 -37.92
C GLN A 11 11.09 -54.13 -38.62
N VAL A 12 10.27 -53.29 -37.98
CA VAL A 12 9.38 -52.36 -38.69
C VAL A 12 9.57 -50.98 -38.07
N ALA A 13 10.11 -50.08 -38.89
CA ALA A 13 10.20 -48.66 -38.61
C ALA A 13 8.80 -48.03 -38.73
N ASP A 14 8.40 -47.25 -37.73
CA ASP A 14 7.29 -46.32 -37.83
C ASP A 14 7.80 -44.90 -37.55
N PRO A 15 7.79 -43.99 -38.54
CA PRO A 15 8.20 -42.61 -38.37
C PRO A 15 7.00 -41.76 -37.92
N SER A 16 7.30 -40.65 -37.23
CA SER A 16 6.42 -39.49 -36.99
C SER A 16 5.40 -39.57 -35.85
N ALA A 17 5.81 -39.02 -34.71
CA ALA A 17 5.02 -38.10 -33.89
C ALA A 17 6.02 -37.31 -33.05
N SER A 18 6.69 -36.33 -33.65
CA SER A 18 6.34 -34.92 -33.49
C SER A 18 6.32 -34.50 -32.03
N ASP A 19 7.43 -33.89 -31.63
CA ASP A 19 7.55 -32.85 -30.63
C ASP A 19 6.22 -32.33 -30.09
N ARG A 20 5.89 -32.73 -28.87
CA ARG A 20 5.08 -31.93 -27.94
C ARG A 20 5.88 -31.75 -26.66
N ALA A 21 7.00 -31.07 -26.79
CA ALA A 21 7.49 -30.22 -25.72
C ALA A 21 6.61 -28.96 -25.74
N SER A 22 5.42 -29.01 -25.16
CA SER A 22 4.79 -27.80 -24.62
C SER A 22 5.51 -27.49 -23.32
N GLY A 23 6.74 -26.98 -23.46
CA GLY A 23 7.36 -26.22 -22.40
C GLY A 23 6.57 -24.93 -22.30
N ASP A 24 5.55 -24.90 -21.46
CA ASP A 24 5.23 -23.66 -20.77
C ASP A 24 6.47 -23.39 -19.90
N GLU A 25 7.44 -22.66 -20.47
CA GLU A 25 8.37 -21.90 -19.65
C GLU A 25 7.48 -20.99 -18.81
N ILE A 26 7.24 -21.39 -17.56
CA ILE A 26 6.80 -20.47 -16.53
C ILE A 26 7.93 -19.45 -16.47
N LEU A 27 7.75 -18.32 -17.15
CA LEU A 27 8.65 -17.17 -17.04
C LEU A 27 8.62 -16.77 -15.58
N SER A 28 9.63 -17.19 -14.81
CA SER A 28 9.76 -16.77 -13.43
C SER A 28 9.92 -15.25 -13.43
N MET A 29 8.97 -14.53 -12.83
CA MET A 29 9.09 -13.08 -12.68
C MET A 29 10.26 -12.81 -11.72
N THR A 30 11.23 -11.99 -12.14
CA THR A 30 12.39 -11.64 -11.31
C THR A 30 12.60 -10.14 -11.28
N PHE A 31 13.11 -9.63 -10.15
CA PHE A 31 13.55 -8.24 -10.06
C PHE A 31 14.85 -8.02 -10.85
N GLU A 32 14.84 -7.03 -11.73
CA GLU A 32 16.00 -6.59 -12.50
C GLU A 32 16.54 -5.27 -11.96
N LYS A 33 17.86 -5.14 -11.84
CA LYS A 33 18.48 -3.85 -11.49
C LYS A 33 18.44 -2.90 -12.68
N VAL A 34 17.73 -1.78 -12.54
CA VAL A 34 17.56 -0.78 -13.59
C VAL A 34 18.42 0.47 -13.41
N ALA A 35 18.92 0.74 -12.19
CA ALA A 35 19.87 1.80 -11.91
C ALA A 35 20.60 1.60 -10.58
N GLU A 36 21.66 2.38 -10.36
CA GLU A 36 22.22 2.59 -9.02
C GLU A 36 21.33 3.53 -8.20
N PHE A 37 21.37 3.38 -6.88
CA PHE A 37 20.75 4.34 -5.96
C PHE A 37 21.71 5.52 -5.79
N PHE A 38 21.20 6.75 -5.73
CA PHE A 38 22.06 7.90 -5.50
C PHE A 38 22.62 7.83 -4.06
N SER A 39 23.94 7.74 -3.89
CA SER A 39 24.57 7.36 -2.61
C SER A 39 25.43 8.46 -1.97
N ASP A 40 25.23 9.72 -2.33
CA ASP A 40 26.12 10.81 -1.90
C ASP A 40 25.73 11.42 -0.54
N GLN A 41 24.69 10.92 0.13
CA GLN A 41 24.25 11.35 1.46
C GLN A 41 24.30 10.18 2.44
N PRO A 42 24.51 10.44 3.74
CA PRO A 42 24.51 9.38 4.73
C PRO A 42 23.16 8.64 4.74
N ALA A 43 23.24 7.33 5.00
CA ALA A 43 22.12 6.40 4.80
C ALA A 43 20.86 6.77 5.61
N ASP A 44 21.06 7.40 6.77
CA ASP A 44 20.02 7.80 7.73
C ASP A 44 18.98 8.79 7.15
N HIS A 45 19.32 9.53 6.10
CA HIS A 45 18.38 10.40 5.39
C HIS A 45 17.43 9.65 4.44
N TRP A 46 17.61 8.35 4.23
CA TRP A 46 16.77 7.56 3.30
C TRP A 46 16.13 6.34 3.97
N ASP A 47 16.20 6.23 5.29
CA ASP A 47 15.59 5.12 6.03
C ASP A 47 14.06 5.17 5.99
N VAL A 48 13.48 6.37 5.96
CA VAL A 48 12.03 6.56 5.98
C VAL A 48 11.65 7.60 4.93
N ASN A 49 10.96 7.17 3.87
CA ASN A 49 10.52 8.05 2.79
C ASN A 49 9.03 7.87 2.52
N HIS A 50 8.39 8.92 2.03
CA HIS A 50 7.27 8.73 1.12
C HIS A 50 7.80 8.34 -0.25
N ALA A 51 7.13 7.40 -0.89
CA ALA A 51 7.45 6.96 -2.23
C ALA A 51 6.18 6.94 -3.07
N LEU A 52 6.23 7.60 -4.23
CA LEU A 52 5.12 7.66 -5.16
C LEU A 52 5.63 7.49 -6.59
N VAL A 53 4.92 6.70 -7.39
CA VAL A 53 5.10 6.73 -8.84
C VAL A 53 4.17 7.77 -9.43
N HIS A 54 4.73 8.70 -10.19
CA HIS A 54 3.95 9.75 -10.84
C HIS A 54 4.62 10.19 -12.14
N ARG A 55 3.86 10.14 -13.26
CA ARG A 55 4.31 10.53 -14.61
C ARG A 55 5.63 9.87 -15.04
N GLY A 56 5.73 8.55 -14.85
CA GLY A 56 6.91 7.78 -15.24
C GLY A 56 8.16 8.07 -14.40
N LYS A 57 7.96 8.56 -13.17
CA LYS A 57 9.03 8.86 -12.22
C LYS A 57 8.72 8.27 -10.86
N LEU A 58 9.73 7.75 -10.19
CA LEU A 58 9.68 7.42 -8.76
C LEU A 58 10.13 8.65 -7.98
N TRP A 59 9.21 9.21 -7.22
CA TRP A 59 9.48 10.33 -6.34
C TRP A 59 9.68 9.84 -4.90
N LEU A 60 10.74 10.33 -4.28
CA LEU A 60 11.07 10.07 -2.88
C LEU A 60 11.09 11.37 -2.10
N TRP A 61 10.37 11.45 -1.00
CA TRP A 61 10.51 12.53 -0.01
C TRP A 61 10.95 11.93 1.31
N ASN A 62 12.10 12.40 1.83
CA ASN A 62 12.55 12.01 3.16
C ASN A 62 11.56 12.47 4.22
N ARG A 63 11.25 11.55 5.13
CA ARG A 63 10.50 11.81 6.36
C ARG A 63 11.49 11.92 7.52
N LYS A 64 11.67 13.11 8.06
CA LYS A 64 12.55 13.35 9.21
C LYS A 64 11.81 13.18 10.53
N TYR A 65 12.51 12.69 11.55
CA TYR A 65 11.93 12.55 12.88
C TYR A 65 11.63 13.92 13.50
N VAL A 66 10.39 14.13 13.90
CA VAL A 66 9.93 15.31 14.65
C VAL A 66 9.40 14.86 16.00
N ASN A 67 9.90 15.51 17.06
CA ASN A 67 9.46 15.27 18.43
C ASN A 67 8.25 16.15 18.77
N GLN A 68 7.15 15.54 19.22
CA GLN A 68 5.92 16.20 19.67
C GLN A 68 5.79 16.07 21.19
N HIS A 69 6.58 16.88 21.91
CA HIS A 69 6.69 16.82 23.37
C HIS A 69 5.36 17.04 24.11
N CYS A 70 4.39 17.76 23.53
CA CYS A 70 3.07 17.93 24.14
C CYS A 70 2.25 16.62 24.17
N TYR A 71 2.61 15.63 23.35
CA TYR A 71 1.91 14.35 23.19
C TYR A 71 2.76 13.15 23.62
N ASN A 72 3.95 13.38 24.21
CA ASN A 72 4.93 12.33 24.56
C ASN A 72 5.19 11.35 23.40
N TRP A 73 5.23 11.87 22.18
CA TRP A 73 5.30 11.09 20.96
C TRP A 73 6.22 11.79 19.94
N GLY A 74 6.69 11.05 18.95
CA GLY A 74 7.40 11.58 17.82
C GLY A 74 7.32 10.61 16.65
N HIS A 75 7.48 11.13 15.45
CA HIS A 75 7.36 10.34 14.23
C HIS A 75 8.07 11.02 13.07
N HIS A 76 8.20 10.29 11.96
CA HIS A 76 8.86 10.76 10.77
C HIS A 76 7.86 11.50 9.86
N VAL A 77 8.19 12.72 9.43
CA VAL A 77 7.33 13.59 8.59
C VAL A 77 8.13 14.37 7.56
N SER A 78 7.45 14.79 6.51
CA SER A 78 7.96 15.60 5.41
C SER A 78 7.46 17.05 5.49
N PHE A 79 6.34 17.31 6.16
CA PHE A 79 5.73 18.65 6.24
C PHE A 79 6.63 19.68 6.93
N ASP A 80 7.59 19.26 7.75
CA ASP A 80 8.57 20.17 8.34
C ASP A 80 9.77 20.42 7.40
N GLY A 81 9.69 20.01 6.13
CA GLY A 81 10.74 20.18 5.13
C GLY A 81 11.79 19.07 5.20
N GLY A 82 12.60 18.93 4.15
CA GLY A 82 13.56 17.84 4.07
C GLY A 82 14.25 17.75 2.73
N LEU A 83 14.58 16.53 2.34
CA LEU A 83 15.16 16.20 1.04
C LEU A 83 14.14 15.46 0.18
N TYR A 84 14.21 15.68 -1.13
CA TYR A 84 13.51 14.85 -2.11
C TYR A 84 14.46 14.46 -3.24
N SER A 85 14.16 13.32 -3.86
CA SER A 85 14.87 12.80 -5.02
C SER A 85 13.88 12.21 -6.01
N VAL A 86 14.19 12.28 -7.29
CA VAL A 86 13.31 11.82 -8.36
C VAL A 86 14.09 10.94 -9.31
N PHE A 87 13.66 9.70 -9.48
CA PHE A 87 14.22 8.79 -10.49
C PHE A 87 13.32 8.78 -11.72
N ASP A 88 13.88 9.17 -12.86
CA ASP A 88 13.17 9.15 -14.15
C ASP A 88 13.33 7.78 -14.82
N PHE A 89 12.23 7.09 -15.10
CA PHE A 89 12.26 5.74 -15.65
C PHE A 89 12.77 5.70 -17.10
N ALA A 90 12.55 6.77 -17.87
CA ALA A 90 12.94 6.82 -19.28
C ALA A 90 14.44 7.09 -19.44
N SER A 91 14.97 8.09 -18.73
CA SER A 91 16.40 8.39 -18.77
C SER A 91 17.24 7.52 -17.85
N LYS A 92 16.61 6.82 -16.88
CA LYS A 92 17.26 6.04 -15.82
C LYS A 92 18.24 6.87 -15.00
N THR A 93 17.88 8.11 -14.70
CA THR A 93 18.70 9.05 -13.94
C THR A 93 17.97 9.63 -12.75
N TRP A 94 18.72 9.94 -11.70
CA TRP A 94 18.23 10.65 -10.53
C TRP A 94 18.37 12.19 -10.70
N ASP A 95 17.35 12.93 -10.27
CA ASP A 95 17.44 14.35 -9.90
C ASP A 95 17.36 14.45 -8.37
N GLY A 96 18.45 14.90 -7.75
CA GLY A 96 18.55 15.04 -6.30
C GLY A 96 19.79 14.37 -5.70
N PRO A 97 19.96 14.50 -4.38
CA PRO A 97 18.95 15.00 -3.44
C PRO A 97 18.84 16.53 -3.43
N ASN A 98 17.60 17.01 -3.45
CA ASN A 98 17.25 18.43 -3.44
C ASN A 98 16.53 18.79 -2.12
N GLN A 99 16.75 19.99 -1.60
CA GLN A 99 16.04 20.46 -0.40
C GLN A 99 14.67 21.05 -0.75
N PHE A 100 13.71 20.90 0.16
CA PHE A 100 12.43 21.61 0.13
C PHE A 100 12.07 22.18 1.52
N PRO A 101 11.41 23.34 1.60
CA PRO A 101 11.15 24.03 2.86
C PRO A 101 10.02 23.40 3.67
N SER A 102 9.99 23.72 4.96
CA SER A 102 8.89 23.42 5.89
C SER A 102 7.61 24.15 5.50
N VAL A 103 6.47 23.44 5.50
CA VAL A 103 5.13 24.04 5.36
C VAL A 103 4.40 24.16 6.70
N CYS A 104 4.81 23.38 7.71
CA CYS A 104 4.17 23.36 9.01
C CYS A 104 5.16 22.99 10.12
N ARG A 105 4.96 23.54 11.32
CA ARG A 105 5.69 23.18 12.55
C ARG A 105 4.77 22.94 13.75
N ALA A 106 3.47 22.81 13.50
CA ALA A 106 2.50 22.53 14.54
C ALA A 106 2.69 21.11 15.08
N GLN A 107 2.35 20.92 16.36
CA GLN A 107 2.25 19.59 16.98
C GLN A 107 0.88 18.98 16.68
N ASN A 108 0.71 17.68 17.00
CA ASN A 108 -0.48 16.91 16.66
C ASN A 108 -0.82 16.91 15.16
N MET A 109 0.18 17.03 14.30
CA MET A 109 0.02 16.91 12.86
C MET A 109 0.58 15.58 12.40
N GLU A 110 -0.16 14.96 11.49
CA GLU A 110 0.27 13.87 10.61
C GLU A 110 0.06 14.29 9.16
N GLU A 111 0.57 13.47 8.23
CA GLU A 111 0.54 13.75 6.81
C GLU A 111 0.15 12.55 5.96
N ILE A 112 -0.53 12.84 4.84
CA ILE A 112 -0.73 11.90 3.74
C ILE A 112 -0.24 12.56 2.46
N LEU A 113 0.67 11.88 1.76
CA LEU A 113 1.15 12.28 0.44
C LEU A 113 0.49 11.42 -0.63
N PHE A 114 -0.06 12.03 -1.68
CA PHE A 114 -0.80 11.31 -2.72
C PHE A 114 -0.77 12.04 -4.06
N THR A 115 -1.20 11.36 -5.12
CA THR A 115 -1.36 11.95 -6.45
C THR A 115 -2.84 12.06 -6.82
N LEU A 116 -3.25 13.12 -7.49
CA LEU A 116 -4.63 13.33 -7.93
C LEU A 116 -4.64 14.22 -9.16
N LYS A 117 -5.36 13.85 -10.24
CA LYS A 117 -5.49 14.68 -11.45
C LYS A 117 -4.16 15.28 -11.89
N ASP A 118 -3.16 14.41 -12.00
CA ASP A 118 -1.85 14.78 -12.51
C ASP A 118 -0.99 15.71 -11.61
N SER A 119 -1.40 15.92 -10.36
CA SER A 119 -0.69 16.70 -9.34
C SER A 119 -0.33 15.85 -8.12
N ILE A 120 0.67 16.29 -7.35
CA ILE A 120 1.08 15.66 -6.10
C ILE A 120 0.64 16.56 -4.95
N TYR A 121 -0.10 16.00 -4.00
CA TYR A 121 -0.68 16.70 -2.87
C TYR A 121 -0.16 16.16 -1.55
N LEU A 122 -0.07 17.05 -0.56
CA LEU A 122 0.22 16.77 0.83
C LEU A 122 -0.96 17.26 1.67
N LEU A 123 -1.69 16.34 2.30
CA LEU A 123 -2.74 16.64 3.26
C LEU A 123 -2.18 16.59 4.68
N LEU A 124 -2.39 17.65 5.45
CA LEU A 124 -2.12 17.67 6.89
C LEU A 124 -3.41 17.50 7.67
N TYR A 125 -3.36 16.65 8.70
CA TYR A 125 -4.50 16.34 9.56
C TYR A 125 -4.05 16.12 11.01
N THR A 126 -4.98 16.24 11.97
CA THR A 126 -4.73 15.83 13.36
C THR A 126 -5.08 14.37 13.57
N HIS A 127 -4.41 13.73 14.52
CA HIS A 127 -4.69 12.32 14.84
C HIS A 127 -4.85 12.01 16.33
N PHE A 128 -4.47 12.92 17.24
CA PHE A 128 -4.87 12.88 18.65
C PHE A 128 -6.12 13.73 18.85
N GLY A 129 -7.05 13.23 19.67
CA GLY A 129 -8.32 13.94 19.95
C GLY A 129 -9.39 13.74 18.88
N GLY A 130 -9.06 12.99 17.83
CA GLY A 130 -9.91 12.78 16.68
C GLY A 130 -9.14 12.85 15.36
N VAL A 131 -9.88 12.79 14.26
CA VAL A 131 -9.37 13.06 12.91
C VAL A 131 -9.96 14.38 12.43
N HIS A 132 -9.10 15.38 12.25
CA HIS A 132 -9.47 16.68 11.70
C HIS A 132 -8.61 16.98 10.48
N PHE A 133 -9.28 17.11 9.33
CA PHE A 133 -8.63 17.50 8.08
C PHE A 133 -8.27 18.98 8.13
N GLY A 134 -6.98 19.29 7.97
CA GLY A 134 -6.47 20.66 8.10
C GLY A 134 -6.32 21.35 6.76
N LYS A 135 -5.14 21.21 6.16
CA LYS A 135 -4.75 21.91 4.94
C LYS A 135 -4.24 20.93 3.89
N VAL A 136 -4.52 21.26 2.64
CA VAL A 136 -3.93 20.59 1.47
C VAL A 136 -2.89 21.53 0.86
N PHE A 137 -1.74 20.96 0.52
CA PHE A 137 -0.68 21.59 -0.22
C PHE A 137 -0.47 20.86 -1.53
N GLU A 138 -0.11 21.60 -2.58
CA GLU A 138 0.24 21.05 -3.89
C GLU A 138 1.74 21.21 -4.13
N TRP A 139 2.38 20.18 -4.67
CA TRP A 139 3.78 20.24 -5.05
C TRP A 139 3.98 21.10 -6.29
N ASP A 140 4.65 22.24 -6.13
CA ASP A 140 5.08 23.06 -7.24
C ASP A 140 6.45 22.57 -7.73
N GLN A 141 6.45 21.92 -8.90
CA GLN A 141 7.67 21.34 -9.48
C GLN A 141 8.67 22.41 -9.94
N GLU A 142 8.22 23.58 -10.38
CA GLU A 142 9.10 24.67 -10.82
C GLU A 142 9.79 25.32 -9.60
N ALA A 143 9.00 25.62 -8.57
CA ALA A 143 9.48 26.21 -7.33
C ALA A 143 10.10 25.18 -6.36
N ARG A 144 10.00 23.89 -6.67
CA ARG A 144 10.54 22.75 -5.89
C ARG A 144 10.10 22.76 -4.42
N GLN A 145 8.81 23.06 -4.18
CA GLN A 145 8.25 23.16 -2.83
C GLN A 145 6.74 22.88 -2.81
N PHE A 146 6.22 22.48 -1.65
CA PHE A 146 4.79 22.44 -1.40
C PHE A 146 4.24 23.85 -1.19
N LYS A 147 3.19 24.21 -1.94
CA LYS A 147 2.45 25.47 -1.80
C LYS A 147 1.06 25.19 -1.25
N GLU A 148 0.58 26.07 -0.37
CA GLU A 148 -0.78 25.95 0.14
C GLU A 148 -1.78 25.99 -1.02
N HIS A 149 -2.59 24.93 -1.12
CA HIS A 149 -3.67 24.83 -2.07
C HIS A 149 -4.94 25.38 -1.43
N SER A 150 -5.38 24.79 -0.32
CA SER A 150 -6.64 25.14 0.34
C SER A 150 -6.69 24.65 1.80
N ILE A 151 -7.58 25.25 2.58
CA ILE A 151 -8.07 24.67 3.84
C ILE A 151 -9.16 23.65 3.48
N VAL A 152 -9.22 22.53 4.20
CA VAL A 152 -10.26 21.52 3.97
C VAL A 152 -11.59 22.00 4.54
N GLU A 153 -12.59 22.13 3.68
CA GLU A 153 -13.98 22.35 4.05
C GLU A 153 -14.53 21.03 4.61
N SER A 154 -15.02 21.08 5.84
CA SER A 154 -15.57 19.93 6.55
C SER A 154 -17.11 19.96 6.50
N ASP A 155 -17.72 18.97 5.86
CA ASP A 155 -19.16 18.72 5.98
C ASP A 155 -19.52 18.07 7.32
N ASP A 156 -20.81 18.03 7.66
CA ASP A 156 -21.29 17.33 8.85
C ASP A 156 -20.80 15.87 8.88
N GLY A 157 -20.04 15.52 9.93
CA GLY A 157 -19.48 14.18 10.14
C GLY A 157 -18.13 13.90 9.47
N SER A 158 -17.51 14.88 8.80
CA SER A 158 -16.16 14.76 8.22
C SER A 158 -15.04 14.94 9.25
N SER A 159 -15.18 15.92 10.15
CA SER A 159 -14.34 16.04 11.34
C SER A 159 -14.90 15.19 12.47
N ILE A 160 -14.06 14.32 13.02
CA ILE A 160 -14.49 13.36 14.03
C ILE A 160 -13.72 13.62 15.30
N TYR A 161 -14.42 13.98 16.36
CA TYR A 161 -13.85 14.14 17.70
C TYR A 161 -13.90 12.81 18.45
N SER A 162 -12.85 12.54 19.22
CA SER A 162 -12.79 11.41 20.14
C SER A 162 -13.44 11.75 21.48
N ALA A 163 -14.25 10.83 22.00
CA ALA A 163 -14.77 10.91 23.36
C ALA A 163 -13.66 10.80 24.42
N GLU A 164 -12.53 10.16 24.07
CA GLU A 164 -11.34 10.03 24.94
C GLU A 164 -10.43 11.27 24.89
N GLY A 165 -10.79 12.26 24.06
CA GLY A 165 -10.02 13.49 23.84
C GLY A 165 -8.60 13.21 23.34
N ASP A 166 -7.68 14.14 23.58
CA ASP A 166 -6.31 14.16 23.06
C ASP A 166 -5.41 12.99 23.54
N SER A 167 -5.95 12.04 24.31
CA SER A 167 -5.20 10.90 24.85
C SER A 167 -5.13 9.69 23.89
N SER A 168 -5.98 9.66 22.87
CA SER A 168 -6.10 8.54 21.93
C SER A 168 -5.57 8.91 20.55
N LYS A 169 -4.81 8.00 19.93
CA LYS A 169 -4.32 8.12 18.55
C LYS A 169 -5.30 7.44 17.59
N HIS A 170 -5.67 8.14 16.53
CA HIS A 170 -6.56 7.64 15.49
C HIS A 170 -5.84 7.40 14.18
N HIS A 171 -6.46 6.58 13.34
CA HIS A 171 -5.90 6.14 12.08
C HIS A 171 -6.72 6.69 10.91
N LEU A 172 -5.99 7.07 9.86
CA LEU A 172 -6.51 7.54 8.58
C LEU A 172 -5.80 6.73 7.50
N ILE A 173 -6.55 6.04 6.66
CA ILE A 173 -6.02 5.26 5.53
C ILE A 173 -6.48 5.96 4.27
N LEU A 174 -5.54 6.30 3.40
CA LEU A 174 -5.84 6.78 2.06
C LEU A 174 -6.22 5.60 1.17
N VAL A 175 -7.23 5.79 0.35
CA VAL A 175 -7.68 4.85 -0.66
C VAL A 175 -7.75 5.55 -2.01
N ASP A 176 -7.02 5.03 -3.00
CA ASP A 176 -7.11 5.47 -4.38
C ASP A 176 -8.35 4.89 -5.06
N GLY A 177 -9.14 5.74 -5.73
CA GLY A 177 -10.21 5.30 -6.62
C GLY A 177 -9.66 4.69 -7.92
N GLU A 178 -10.50 3.89 -8.60
CA GLU A 178 -10.13 3.22 -9.86
C GLU A 178 -9.78 4.17 -11.01
N ASP A 179 -10.36 5.36 -11.01
CA ASP A 179 -10.10 6.41 -12.00
C ASP A 179 -8.74 7.12 -11.79
N GLY A 180 -8.07 6.89 -10.66
CA GLY A 180 -6.88 7.65 -10.22
C GLY A 180 -7.18 9.09 -9.79
N ASP A 181 -8.40 9.56 -10.04
CA ASP A 181 -8.88 10.94 -9.91
C ASP A 181 -9.91 11.11 -8.77
N SER A 182 -10.22 10.02 -8.09
CA SER A 182 -11.00 9.94 -6.87
C SER A 182 -10.13 9.45 -5.73
N LYS A 183 -10.39 9.97 -4.53
CA LYS A 183 -9.68 9.63 -3.30
C LYS A 183 -10.67 9.48 -2.18
N TYR A 184 -10.43 8.46 -1.36
CA TYR A 184 -11.25 8.18 -0.20
C TYR A 184 -10.37 8.03 1.03
N PHE A 185 -11.00 8.20 2.19
CA PHE A 185 -10.36 8.02 3.47
C PHE A 185 -11.15 7.04 4.31
N VAL A 186 -10.46 6.07 4.91
CA VAL A 186 -11.02 5.24 5.97
C VAL A 186 -10.51 5.75 7.30
N THR A 187 -11.40 6.18 8.18
CA THR A 187 -11.06 6.62 9.55
C THR A 187 -11.52 5.60 10.58
N PHE A 188 -10.78 5.54 11.68
CA PHE A 188 -11.15 4.75 12.86
C PHE A 188 -11.04 5.60 14.13
N VAL A 189 -12.20 5.99 14.66
CA VAL A 189 -12.32 6.84 15.86
C VAL A 189 -13.39 6.24 16.76
N ASP A 190 -13.08 6.05 18.04
CA ASP A 190 -13.97 5.48 19.05
C ASP A 190 -14.63 4.17 18.58
N HIS A 191 -13.82 3.26 18.04
CA HIS A 191 -14.23 1.98 17.47
C HIS A 191 -15.17 2.03 16.26
N THR A 192 -15.45 3.23 15.73
CA THR A 192 -16.30 3.42 14.56
C THR A 192 -15.44 3.57 13.31
N ILE A 193 -15.75 2.77 12.28
CA ILE A 193 -15.14 2.88 10.96
C ILE A 193 -16.02 3.81 10.10
N ARG A 194 -15.41 4.83 9.48
CA ARG A 194 -16.10 5.71 8.53
C ARG A 194 -15.33 5.81 7.23
N VAL A 195 -16.06 5.94 6.13
CA VAL A 195 -15.49 6.20 4.81
C VAL A 195 -15.87 7.60 4.37
N HIS A 196 -14.87 8.36 3.93
CA HIS A 196 -15.04 9.73 3.43
C HIS A 196 -14.54 9.83 2.00
N GLU A 197 -15.14 10.73 1.24
CA GLU A 197 -14.72 11.12 -0.11
C GLU A 197 -13.98 12.45 -0.02
N LEU A 198 -12.82 12.52 -0.68
CA LEU A 198 -12.04 13.73 -0.86
C LEU A 198 -12.39 14.36 -2.21
N GLN A 199 -12.79 15.63 -2.17
CA GLN A 199 -13.06 16.42 -3.36
C GLN A 199 -12.08 17.58 -3.42
N ILE A 200 -11.26 17.64 -4.47
CA ILE A 200 -10.33 18.75 -4.73
C ILE A 200 -10.66 19.39 -6.08
N ASP A 201 -10.84 20.71 -6.06
CA ASP A 201 -10.92 21.56 -7.25
C ASP A 201 -9.67 22.43 -7.34
N SER A 202 -8.75 22.01 -8.22
CA SER A 202 -7.47 22.68 -8.46
C SER A 202 -7.63 24.10 -9.03
N ASN A 203 -8.70 24.36 -9.79
CA ASN A 203 -8.94 25.66 -10.39
C ASN A 203 -9.49 26.67 -9.38
N GLN A 204 -10.38 26.20 -8.51
CA GLN A 204 -11.01 27.04 -7.48
C GLN A 204 -10.21 27.10 -6.19
N LYS A 205 -9.13 26.31 -6.04
CA LYS A 205 -8.39 26.16 -4.79
C LYS A 205 -9.30 25.78 -3.63
N ARG A 206 -10.16 24.77 -3.86
CA ARG A 206 -11.08 24.25 -2.86
C ARG A 206 -10.82 22.78 -2.61
N CYS A 207 -10.99 22.38 -1.36
CA CYS A 207 -10.93 21.01 -0.93
C CYS A 207 -12.06 20.78 0.06
N ALA A 208 -12.81 19.70 -0.11
CA ALA A 208 -13.84 19.27 0.83
C ALA A 208 -13.67 17.79 1.15
N VAL A 209 -14.02 17.41 2.36
CA VAL A 209 -14.14 15.99 2.75
C VAL A 209 -15.57 15.74 3.20
N ARG A 210 -16.20 14.76 2.57
CA ARG A 210 -17.59 14.38 2.81
C ARG A 210 -17.68 12.96 3.35
N LYS A 211 -18.44 12.75 4.43
CA LYS A 211 -18.73 11.40 4.91
C LYS A 211 -19.63 10.68 3.89
N VAL A 212 -19.21 9.50 3.45
CA VAL A 212 -19.98 8.63 2.55
C VAL A 212 -20.70 7.56 3.35
N ALA A 213 -19.98 6.90 4.26
CA ALA A 213 -20.51 5.77 5.01
C ALA A 213 -20.00 5.74 6.45
N GLU A 214 -20.77 5.07 7.30
CA GLU A 214 -20.39 4.67 8.65
C GLU A 214 -20.70 3.19 8.78
N VAL A 215 -19.70 2.38 9.10
CA VAL A 215 -19.86 0.92 9.18
C VAL A 215 -20.59 0.57 10.48
N PRO A 216 -21.75 -0.12 10.41
CA PRO A 216 -22.46 -0.58 11.59
C PRO A 216 -21.67 -1.59 12.43
N ASP A 217 -21.93 -1.61 13.74
CA ASP A 217 -21.27 -2.53 14.68
C ASP A 217 -21.54 -4.02 14.38
N ASP A 218 -22.70 -4.35 13.81
CA ASP A 218 -23.05 -5.71 13.40
C ASP A 218 -22.31 -6.16 12.15
N VAL A 219 -21.92 -5.23 11.27
CA VAL A 219 -21.00 -5.48 10.15
C VAL A 219 -19.57 -5.65 10.66
N ASN A 220 -19.12 -4.77 11.56
CA ASN A 220 -17.83 -4.89 12.24
C ASN A 220 -17.89 -5.81 13.49
N PHE A 221 -18.55 -6.97 13.39
CA PHE A 221 -18.78 -7.85 14.53
C PHE A 221 -17.48 -8.38 15.19
N ARG A 222 -16.37 -8.40 14.44
CA ARG A 222 -15.03 -8.78 14.94
C ARG A 222 -14.29 -7.63 15.62
N LYS A 223 -14.85 -6.41 15.62
CA LYS A 223 -14.24 -5.19 16.18
C LYS A 223 -12.84 -4.95 15.63
N VAL A 224 -12.68 -5.14 14.32
CA VAL A 224 -11.39 -4.91 13.67
C VAL A 224 -11.07 -3.42 13.65
N GLN A 225 -9.79 -3.11 13.81
CA GLN A 225 -9.23 -1.80 13.54
C GLN A 225 -8.69 -1.79 12.10
N PRO A 226 -9.18 -0.91 11.21
CA PRO A 226 -8.69 -0.80 9.84
C PRO A 226 -7.17 -0.65 9.78
N CYS A 227 -6.54 -1.41 8.90
CA CYS A 227 -5.10 -1.39 8.65
C CYS A 227 -4.80 -1.07 7.19
N GLN A 228 -5.60 -1.62 6.29
CA GLN A 228 -5.43 -1.50 4.84
C GLN A 228 -6.80 -1.35 4.20
N ALA A 229 -6.90 -0.58 3.14
CA ALA A 229 -8.13 -0.47 2.38
C ALA A 229 -7.82 -0.22 0.91
N ALA A 230 -8.72 -0.65 0.03
CA ALA A 230 -8.62 -0.44 -1.39
C ALA A 230 -9.99 -0.27 -2.03
N TYR A 231 -10.05 0.55 -3.07
CA TYR A 231 -11.26 0.72 -3.87
C TYR A 231 -11.26 -0.26 -5.04
N SER A 232 -12.37 -0.95 -5.27
CA SER A 232 -12.60 -1.65 -6.53
C SER A 232 -14.10 -1.76 -6.83
N THR A 233 -14.46 -1.51 -8.08
CA THR A 233 -15.78 -1.69 -8.68
C THR A 233 -16.89 -0.99 -7.88
N GLY A 234 -16.69 0.30 -7.57
CA GLY A 234 -17.67 1.07 -6.80
C GLY A 234 -17.64 0.83 -5.28
N LYS A 235 -16.71 0.02 -4.78
CA LYS A 235 -16.69 -0.41 -3.37
C LYS A 235 -15.35 -0.14 -2.71
N VAL A 236 -15.36 0.25 -1.44
CA VAL A 236 -14.17 0.29 -0.59
C VAL A 236 -14.10 -1.00 0.23
N ASN A 237 -13.06 -1.80 0.02
CA ASN A 237 -12.75 -3.00 0.77
C ASN A 237 -11.75 -2.64 1.87
N ILE A 238 -12.01 -3.08 3.11
CA ILE A 238 -11.26 -2.71 4.31
C ILE A 238 -10.80 -3.99 5.01
N LEU A 239 -9.49 -4.15 5.11
CA LEU A 239 -8.85 -5.16 5.95
C LEU A 239 -8.44 -4.51 7.28
N GLY A 240 -8.78 -5.19 8.36
CA GLY A 240 -8.44 -4.74 9.70
C GLY A 240 -7.60 -5.75 10.47
N GLY A 241 -7.15 -5.33 11.65
CA GLY A 241 -6.51 -6.18 12.62
C GLY A 241 -7.29 -6.24 13.93
N VAL A 242 -7.05 -7.30 14.69
CA VAL A 242 -7.67 -7.53 16.00
C VAL A 242 -6.61 -7.37 17.08
N VAL A 243 -7.00 -6.73 18.19
CA VAL A 243 -6.19 -6.61 19.40
C VAL A 243 -6.47 -7.82 20.30
N GLY A 244 -5.51 -8.73 20.42
CA GLY A 244 -5.50 -9.83 21.39
C GLY A 244 -4.31 -9.72 22.35
N CYS A 245 -3.49 -10.77 22.46
CA CYS A 245 -2.16 -10.73 23.11
C CYS A 245 -1.11 -9.94 22.32
N GLY A 246 -1.56 -9.09 21.40
CA GLY A 246 -0.79 -8.38 20.38
C GLY A 246 -1.72 -8.01 19.23
N PHE A 247 -1.31 -7.05 18.41
CA PHE A 247 -2.05 -6.66 17.22
C PHE A 247 -1.69 -7.57 16.04
N ARG A 248 -2.71 -8.09 15.35
CA ARG A 248 -2.55 -8.97 14.18
C ARG A 248 -3.59 -8.61 13.13
N ILE A 249 -3.15 -8.51 11.87
CA ILE A 249 -4.05 -8.41 10.73
C ILE A 249 -4.93 -9.66 10.65
N GLU A 250 -6.20 -9.44 10.33
CA GLU A 250 -7.18 -10.48 10.05
C GLU A 250 -7.31 -10.58 8.52
N SER A 251 -6.70 -11.62 7.94
CA SER A 251 -6.74 -11.86 6.49
C SER A 251 -7.85 -12.81 6.06
N GLY A 252 -8.63 -13.36 6.99
CA GLY A 252 -9.80 -14.19 6.68
C GLY A 252 -11.10 -13.41 6.47
N PHE A 253 -11.07 -12.09 6.60
CA PHE A 253 -12.27 -11.27 6.65
C PHE A 253 -11.98 -9.86 6.15
N LEU A 254 -12.90 -9.29 5.38
CA LEU A 254 -12.89 -7.87 5.03
C LEU A 254 -14.27 -7.24 5.23
N ILE A 255 -14.29 -5.94 5.46
CA ILE A 255 -15.50 -5.12 5.42
C ILE A 255 -15.56 -4.48 4.05
N ARG A 256 -16.71 -4.55 3.38
CA ARG A 256 -16.92 -3.96 2.08
C ARG A 256 -18.00 -2.91 2.17
N VAL A 257 -17.72 -1.72 1.62
CA VAL A 257 -18.63 -0.57 1.65
C VAL A 257 -18.97 -0.19 0.21
N ASN A 258 -20.25 -0.18 -0.15
CA ASN A 258 -20.73 0.33 -1.43
C ASN A 258 -20.74 1.87 -1.38
N MET A 259 -20.10 2.50 -2.36
CA MET A 259 -19.91 3.95 -2.37
C MET A 259 -21.09 4.71 -2.97
N GLU A 260 -22.05 4.02 -3.59
CA GLU A 260 -23.27 4.63 -4.13
C GLU A 260 -24.30 4.92 -3.03
N ASP A 261 -24.56 3.94 -2.16
CA ASP A 261 -25.60 4.00 -1.12
C ASP A 261 -25.03 4.06 0.31
N GLY A 262 -23.75 3.75 0.50
CA GLY A 262 -23.09 3.70 1.81
C GLY A 262 -23.35 2.41 2.58
N ASP A 263 -24.02 1.43 1.98
CA ASP A 263 -24.29 0.13 2.61
C ASP A 263 -22.97 -0.64 2.80
N SER A 264 -22.89 -1.42 3.88
CA SER A 264 -21.69 -2.19 4.18
C SER A 264 -22.01 -3.63 4.56
N GLU A 265 -21.10 -4.52 4.19
CA GLU A 265 -21.21 -5.94 4.44
C GLU A 265 -19.89 -6.53 4.95
N ALA A 266 -20.04 -7.63 5.67
CA ALA A 266 -18.97 -8.45 6.20
C ALA A 266 -18.70 -9.58 5.20
N VAL A 267 -17.49 -9.66 4.65
CA VAL A 267 -17.13 -10.64 3.61
C VAL A 267 -16.08 -11.60 4.15
N GLU A 268 -16.38 -12.90 4.10
CA GLU A 268 -15.44 -13.96 4.47
C GLU A 268 -14.53 -14.29 3.29
N VAL A 269 -13.22 -14.32 3.54
CA VAL A 269 -12.19 -14.57 2.53
C VAL A 269 -11.60 -15.99 2.66
N LEU A 270 -11.56 -16.52 3.88
CA LEU A 270 -11.04 -17.85 4.17
C LEU A 270 -12.13 -18.69 4.81
N ASP A 271 -12.27 -19.93 4.39
CA ASP A 271 -13.20 -20.86 5.04
C ASP A 271 -12.67 -21.27 6.42
N GLN A 272 -13.56 -21.73 7.31
CA GLN A 272 -13.16 -22.28 8.62
C GLN A 272 -12.15 -23.43 8.49
N GLU A 273 -12.24 -24.22 7.42
CA GLU A 273 -11.34 -25.35 7.16
C GLU A 273 -9.92 -24.88 6.80
N ASP A 274 -9.78 -23.71 6.17
CA ASP A 274 -8.50 -23.13 5.77
C ASP A 274 -7.73 -22.53 6.96
N LEU A 275 -8.39 -22.27 8.10
CA LEU A 275 -7.74 -21.70 9.28
C LEU A 275 -6.60 -22.56 9.83
N ALA A 276 -6.61 -23.87 9.56
CA ALA A 276 -5.58 -24.81 10.01
C ALA A 276 -4.30 -24.79 9.15
N ASN A 277 -4.42 -24.45 7.85
CA ASN A 277 -3.27 -24.30 6.96
C ASN A 277 -3.57 -23.25 5.88
N PRO A 278 -3.62 -21.98 6.25
CA PRO A 278 -4.22 -20.98 5.39
C PRO A 278 -3.29 -20.57 4.26
N ASN A 279 -3.78 -20.66 3.03
CA ASN A 279 -3.17 -20.02 1.87
C ASN A 279 -3.41 -18.50 1.93
N ARG A 280 -2.68 -17.81 2.81
CA ARG A 280 -2.87 -16.37 3.09
C ARG A 280 -1.53 -15.68 3.36
N PRO A 281 -1.46 -14.34 3.22
CA PRO A 281 -0.25 -13.60 3.53
C PRO A 281 0.23 -13.83 4.97
N PRO A 282 1.54 -14.03 5.19
CA PRO A 282 2.12 -14.24 6.53
C PRO A 282 2.36 -12.92 7.29
N PHE A 283 1.95 -11.78 6.73
CA PHE A 283 2.18 -10.46 7.31
C PHE A 283 1.49 -10.34 8.67
N GLY A 284 2.19 -9.78 9.65
CA GLY A 284 1.67 -9.50 10.98
C GLY A 284 1.51 -8.01 11.23
N PHE A 285 1.13 -7.67 12.47
CA PHE A 285 1.00 -6.29 12.95
C PHE A 285 0.06 -5.48 12.04
N SER A 286 0.59 -4.53 11.26
CA SER A 286 -0.15 -3.64 10.37
C SER A 286 -0.46 -4.23 8.98
N GLY A 287 -0.07 -5.48 8.71
CA GLY A 287 -0.26 -6.10 7.40
C GLY A 287 0.89 -5.82 6.44
N ALA A 288 0.58 -5.74 5.15
CA ALA A 288 1.59 -5.46 4.13
C ALA A 288 2.15 -4.03 4.24
N SER A 289 3.41 -3.85 3.86
CA SER A 289 4.05 -2.53 3.87
C SER A 289 3.55 -1.63 2.74
N VAL A 290 3.23 -2.22 1.59
CA VAL A 290 2.67 -1.52 0.43
C VAL A 290 1.47 -2.30 -0.08
N THR A 291 0.45 -1.58 -0.50
CA THR A 291 -0.69 -2.15 -1.22
C THR A 291 -1.01 -1.35 -2.46
N ALA A 292 -1.51 -2.02 -3.49
CA ALA A 292 -1.94 -1.36 -4.72
C ALA A 292 -3.06 -2.17 -5.40
N ILE A 293 -3.94 -1.51 -6.14
CA ILE A 293 -4.82 -2.17 -7.09
C ILE A 293 -4.11 -2.28 -8.43
N VAL A 294 -4.02 -3.49 -8.96
CA VAL A 294 -3.48 -3.78 -10.30
C VAL A 294 -4.47 -4.68 -11.02
N GLY A 295 -5.11 -4.16 -12.07
CA GLY A 295 -6.25 -4.83 -12.71
C GLY A 295 -7.39 -5.04 -11.70
N SER A 296 -7.86 -6.27 -11.55
CA SER A 296 -8.91 -6.66 -10.60
C SER A 296 -8.37 -7.19 -9.26
N SER A 297 -7.05 -7.07 -9.03
CA SER A 297 -6.38 -7.68 -7.88
C SER A 297 -5.86 -6.61 -6.93
N TRP A 298 -6.10 -6.81 -5.63
CA TRP A 298 -5.50 -6.00 -4.58
C TRP A 298 -4.20 -6.66 -4.13
N LEU A 299 -3.09 -6.05 -4.51
CA LEU A 299 -1.76 -6.54 -4.17
C LEU A 299 -1.38 -6.09 -2.76
N HIS A 300 -0.81 -7.03 -2.03
CA HIS A 300 -0.21 -6.90 -0.71
C HIS A 300 1.27 -7.27 -0.83
N ILE A 301 2.12 -6.25 -0.81
CA ILE A 301 3.52 -6.33 -1.20
C ILE A 301 4.39 -6.09 0.03
N THR A 302 5.18 -7.11 0.36
CA THR A 302 6.08 -7.19 1.52
C THR A 302 5.43 -6.93 2.87
N GLY A 303 6.17 -7.19 3.94
CA GLY A 303 5.75 -6.87 5.29
C GLY A 303 6.65 -7.50 6.34
N ALA A 304 6.15 -7.53 7.56
CA ALA A 304 6.85 -8.17 8.67
C ALA A 304 6.14 -9.49 9.04
N CYS A 305 6.86 -10.61 8.98
CA CYS A 305 6.39 -11.87 9.54
C CYS A 305 6.73 -11.91 11.04
N PRO A 306 5.77 -12.11 11.95
CA PRO A 306 6.05 -12.18 13.37
C PRO A 306 7.00 -13.33 13.73
N GLN A 307 7.96 -13.06 14.60
CA GLN A 307 8.82 -14.04 15.24
C GLN A 307 8.64 -13.93 16.75
N GLY A 308 7.90 -14.86 17.35
CA GLY A 308 7.54 -14.78 18.77
C GLY A 308 6.63 -13.58 19.08
N MET A 309 6.76 -13.04 20.30
CA MET A 309 5.86 -11.97 20.79
C MET A 309 6.31 -10.55 20.41
N CYS A 310 7.62 -10.31 20.28
CA CYS A 310 8.17 -8.96 20.20
C CYS A 310 9.13 -8.74 19.02
N SER A 311 9.41 -9.77 18.21
CA SER A 311 10.27 -9.65 17.04
C SER A 311 9.51 -10.00 15.77
N SER A 312 10.13 -9.68 14.65
CA SER A 312 9.64 -9.96 13.31
C SER A 312 10.80 -10.01 12.33
N THR A 313 10.61 -10.71 11.22
CA THR A 313 11.54 -10.69 10.09
C THR A 313 10.87 -10.10 8.86
N PHE A 314 11.68 -9.49 8.01
CA PHE A 314 11.23 -9.07 6.69
C PHE A 314 10.64 -10.27 5.92
N CYS A 315 9.56 -10.03 5.20
CA CYS A 315 8.94 -10.97 4.28
C CYS A 315 8.81 -10.27 2.93
N GLY A 316 9.52 -10.77 1.92
CA GLY A 316 9.50 -10.25 0.56
C GLY A 316 8.31 -10.71 -0.28
N ASP A 317 7.45 -11.56 0.28
CA ASP A 317 6.33 -12.16 -0.42
C ASP A 317 5.38 -11.11 -1.02
N ILE A 318 4.76 -11.49 -2.14
CA ILE A 318 3.70 -10.71 -2.76
C ILE A 318 2.46 -11.58 -2.86
N TRP A 319 1.36 -11.06 -2.34
CA TRP A 319 0.06 -11.72 -2.33
C TRP A 319 -0.95 -10.84 -3.05
N ALA A 320 -1.83 -11.46 -3.83
CA ALA A 320 -2.97 -10.82 -4.47
C ALA A 320 -4.25 -11.31 -3.78
N LEU A 321 -5.13 -10.39 -3.40
CA LEU A 321 -6.52 -10.70 -3.14
C LEU A 321 -7.29 -10.47 -4.43
N GLU A 322 -7.77 -11.54 -5.03
CA GLU A 322 -8.42 -11.54 -6.34
C GLU A 322 -9.94 -11.63 -6.19
N ASN A 323 -10.67 -11.32 -7.27
CA ASN A 323 -12.13 -11.41 -7.32
C ASN A 323 -12.80 -10.51 -6.25
N LEU A 324 -12.28 -9.30 -6.06
CA LEU A 324 -12.74 -8.34 -5.04
C LEU A 324 -14.20 -7.89 -5.22
N ASP A 325 -14.76 -8.06 -6.42
CA ASP A 325 -16.15 -7.75 -6.76
C ASP A 325 -17.10 -8.91 -6.45
N GLN A 326 -16.57 -10.13 -6.26
CA GLN A 326 -17.34 -11.33 -6.00
C GLN A 326 -17.68 -11.51 -4.52
N GLU A 327 -18.60 -12.44 -4.24
CA GLU A 327 -19.02 -12.78 -2.88
C GLU A 327 -17.87 -13.39 -2.07
N LYS A 328 -16.96 -14.11 -2.73
CA LYS A 328 -15.82 -14.78 -2.10
C LYS A 328 -14.50 -14.43 -2.81
N PRO A 329 -13.81 -13.36 -2.37
CA PRO A 329 -12.46 -13.07 -2.80
C PRO A 329 -11.47 -14.14 -2.33
N GLU A 330 -10.36 -14.31 -3.06
CA GLU A 330 -9.39 -15.37 -2.77
C GLU A 330 -7.95 -14.86 -2.77
N TRP A 331 -7.16 -15.38 -1.83
CA TRP A 331 -5.73 -15.08 -1.75
C TRP A 331 -4.92 -15.94 -2.72
N ARG A 332 -4.03 -15.31 -3.49
CA ARG A 332 -3.06 -15.96 -4.35
C ARG A 332 -1.66 -15.40 -4.11
N LYS A 333 -0.69 -16.26 -3.77
CA LYS A 333 0.72 -15.87 -3.74
C LYS A 333 1.25 -15.73 -5.17
N LEU A 334 1.95 -14.64 -5.47
CA LEU A 334 2.66 -14.48 -6.73
C LEU A 334 4.04 -15.15 -6.65
N ASP A 335 4.50 -15.73 -7.75
CA ASP A 335 5.85 -16.30 -7.87
C ASP A 335 6.88 -15.20 -8.16
N LEU A 336 6.95 -14.24 -7.23
CA LEU A 336 7.83 -13.08 -7.24
C LEU A 336 8.06 -12.65 -5.79
N GLU A 337 9.32 -12.36 -5.45
CA GLU A 337 9.71 -11.93 -4.10
C GLU A 337 10.53 -10.65 -4.18
N VAL A 338 10.16 -9.65 -3.37
CA VAL A 338 10.97 -8.44 -3.20
C VAL A 338 12.18 -8.80 -2.34
N PRO A 339 13.42 -8.62 -2.84
CA PRO A 339 14.61 -8.98 -2.08
C PRO A 339 14.74 -8.12 -0.81
N GLU A 340 15.28 -8.73 0.25
CA GLU A 340 15.60 -8.00 1.47
C GLU A 340 16.73 -7.01 1.22
N ASN A 341 16.36 -5.75 1.05
CA ASN A 341 17.27 -4.68 0.66
C ASN A 341 17.65 -3.77 1.83
N GLY A 342 17.50 -4.27 3.06
CA GLY A 342 17.68 -3.52 4.30
C GLY A 342 16.45 -2.71 4.72
N GLN A 343 16.57 -1.99 5.83
CA GLN A 343 15.49 -1.18 6.41
C GLN A 343 15.01 -0.02 5.51
N ASN A 344 15.81 0.31 4.48
CA ASN A 344 15.62 1.46 3.60
C ASN A 344 14.99 1.07 2.26
N ALA A 345 14.42 -0.14 2.18
CA ALA A 345 13.77 -0.63 0.99
C ALA A 345 12.50 0.19 0.73
N VAL A 346 12.56 1.06 -0.28
CA VAL A 346 11.39 1.74 -0.81
C VAL A 346 10.70 0.79 -1.78
N VAL A 347 9.40 0.56 -1.58
CA VAL A 347 8.57 -0.17 -2.54
C VAL A 347 7.49 0.76 -3.08
N ALA A 348 7.31 0.78 -4.40
CA ALA A 348 6.26 1.54 -5.06
C ALA A 348 5.71 0.75 -6.26
N VAL A 349 4.45 1.00 -6.61
CA VAL A 349 3.77 0.34 -7.73
C VAL A 349 3.38 1.36 -8.77
N ASP A 350 3.73 1.10 -10.03
CA ASP A 350 3.14 1.80 -11.17
C ASP A 350 1.91 1.01 -11.62
N ALA A 351 0.72 1.48 -11.25
CA ALA A 351 -0.53 0.81 -11.64
C ALA A 351 -0.87 1.04 -13.13
N ALA A 352 -0.38 2.11 -13.74
CA ALA A 352 -0.64 2.44 -15.15
C ALA A 352 0.23 1.60 -16.10
N ALA A 353 1.45 1.27 -15.67
CA ALA A 353 2.33 0.29 -16.30
C ALA A 353 2.71 -0.76 -15.26
N PRO A 354 1.87 -1.79 -15.02
CA PRO A 354 1.93 -2.73 -13.90
C PRO A 354 3.34 -3.22 -13.59
N ALA A 355 4.02 -2.54 -12.67
CA ALA A 355 5.38 -2.84 -12.27
C ALA A 355 5.60 -2.48 -10.80
N ILE A 356 6.44 -3.28 -10.13
CA ILE A 356 6.89 -3.02 -8.78
C ILE A 356 8.32 -2.49 -8.85
N PHE A 357 8.56 -1.38 -8.17
CA PHE A 357 9.87 -0.81 -7.96
C PHE A 357 10.30 -1.06 -6.52
N ALA A 358 11.50 -1.58 -6.34
CA ALA A 358 12.15 -1.71 -5.05
C ALA A 358 13.48 -0.98 -5.08
N ALA A 359 13.73 -0.04 -4.17
CA ALA A 359 14.95 0.77 -4.20
C ALA A 359 15.63 0.81 -2.84
N SER A 360 16.96 0.64 -2.81
CA SER A 360 17.77 0.88 -1.61
C SER A 360 19.20 1.28 -1.97
N PRO A 361 19.94 1.91 -1.03
CA PRO A 361 21.35 2.23 -1.23
C PRO A 361 22.23 1.01 -1.55
N SER A 362 21.91 -0.18 -1.03
CA SER A 362 22.70 -1.40 -1.21
C SER A 362 22.36 -2.17 -2.49
N ALA A 363 21.11 -2.12 -2.94
CA ALA A 363 20.64 -2.90 -4.09
C ALA A 363 20.52 -2.08 -5.39
N GLY A 364 20.48 -0.74 -5.28
CA GLY A 364 20.12 0.14 -6.39
C GLY A 364 18.60 0.25 -6.55
N VAL A 365 18.16 0.57 -7.76
CA VAL A 365 16.74 0.53 -8.15
C VAL A 365 16.48 -0.77 -8.88
N LEU A 366 15.55 -1.56 -8.36
CA LEU A 366 15.08 -2.80 -8.93
C LEU A 366 13.66 -2.60 -9.49
N ARG A 367 13.36 -3.32 -10.56
CA ARG A 367 12.03 -3.34 -11.21
C ARG A 367 11.61 -4.78 -11.49
N ALA A 368 10.35 -5.10 -11.25
CA ALA A 368 9.72 -6.32 -11.71
C ALA A 368 8.41 -5.98 -12.41
N ASP A 369 8.19 -6.52 -13.60
CA ASP A 369 6.94 -6.36 -14.34
C ASP A 369 5.91 -7.38 -13.82
N LEU A 370 4.65 -6.95 -13.71
CA LEU A 370 3.52 -7.77 -13.20
C LEU A 370 2.67 -8.37 -14.34
N ALA A 371 3.16 -8.32 -15.58
CA ALA A 371 2.46 -8.71 -16.80
C ALA A 371 2.60 -10.19 -17.15
#